data_AF-A0A8X6WCH2-F1
#
_entry.id   AF-A0A8X6WCH2-F1
#
_cell.length_a   1.000
_cell.length_b   1.000
_cell.length_c   1.000
_cell.angle_alpha   90.00
_cell.angle_beta   90.00
_cell.angle_gamma   90.00
#
_symmetry.space_group_name_H-M   'P 1'
#
loop_
_entity.id
_entity.type
_entity.pdbx_description
1 polymer ?
#
loop_
_entity_poly.entity_id
_entity_poly.type
_entity_poly.pdbx_seq_one_letter_code
_entity_poly.pdbx_strand_id
1 'polypeptide(L)'
;MYSKGFDIVFCWLPSHVGIIGNEQADSAAKSATTHLPLAVPLSDMKRVIMHHIFKIWQESWSQQLDNKLHSVKPVIGAWPVMPMRRIPSAYFTFAEEV
;
A
#
# COMPACT_ATOMS: atom_id res chain seq x y z
N MET A 1 40.70 22.61 1.63
CA MET A 1 39.52 22.19 2.42
C MET A 1 39.40 20.68 2.29
N TYR A 2 39.71 19.91 3.33
CA TYR A 2 39.51 18.47 3.33
C TYR A 2 38.04 18.19 3.61
N SER A 3 37.26 17.75 2.62
CA SER A 3 36.02 17.04 2.90
C SER A 3 36.42 15.69 3.49
N LYS A 4 36.42 15.57 4.82
CA LYS A 4 36.41 14.26 5.47
C LYS A 4 35.11 13.59 5.06
N GLY A 5 35.17 12.69 4.08
CA GLY A 5 34.06 11.82 3.73
C GLY A 5 33.81 10.84 4.88
N PHE A 6 32.55 10.48 5.09
CA PHE A 6 32.18 9.37 5.96
C PHE A 6 31.79 8.18 5.10
N ASP A 7 32.29 7.01 5.45
CA ASP A 7 31.79 5.75 4.90
C ASP A 7 30.51 5.37 5.65
N ILE A 8 29.38 5.37 4.93
CA ILE A 8 28.05 5.12 5.49
C ILE A 8 27.58 3.74 5.01
N VAL A 9 27.16 2.89 5.95
CA VAL A 9 26.56 1.58 5.67
C VAL A 9 25.13 1.57 6.20
N PHE A 10 24.19 1.18 5.35
CA PHE A 10 22.79 0.98 5.72
C PHE A 10 22.56 -0.48 6.11
N CYS A 11 21.90 -0.70 7.26
CA CYS A 11 21.45 -2.02 7.70
C CYS A 11 20.00 -1.94 8.19
N TRP A 12 19.23 -2.98 7.90
CA TRP A 12 17.86 -3.12 8.40
C TRP A 12 17.87 -3.97 9.66
N LEU A 13 17.28 -3.43 10.73
CA LEU A 13 17.13 -4.12 12.00
C LEU A 13 15.65 -4.45 12.24
N PRO A 14 15.34 -5.62 12.83
CA PRO A 14 13.98 -5.93 13.24
C PRO A 14 13.52 -4.97 14.36
N SER A 15 12.26 -4.54 14.28
CA SER A 15 11.70 -3.66 15.31
C SER A 15 11.42 -4.43 16.60
N HIS A 16 11.55 -3.74 17.74
CA HIS A 16 11.16 -4.23 19.09
C HIS A 16 11.85 -5.52 19.56
N VAL A 17 13.10 -5.75 19.15
CA VAL A 17 13.89 -6.91 19.61
C VAL A 17 14.84 -6.61 20.78
N GLY A 18 14.67 -5.47 21.47
CA GLY A 18 15.54 -5.11 22.61
C GLY A 18 16.82 -4.35 22.23
N ILE A 19 16.97 -3.87 20.99
CA ILE A 19 18.14 -3.08 20.60
C ILE A 19 17.99 -1.66 21.17
N ILE A 20 18.70 -1.39 22.27
CA ILE A 20 18.61 -0.16 23.05
C ILE A 20 18.72 1.10 22.17
N GLY A 21 19.69 1.16 21.25
CA GLY A 21 19.86 2.32 20.37
C GLY A 21 18.69 2.54 19.41
N ASN A 22 18.08 1.46 18.91
CA ASN A 22 16.90 1.54 18.05
C ASN A 22 15.67 1.97 18.85
N GLU A 23 15.52 1.49 20.08
CA GLU A 23 14.43 1.86 20.99
C GLU A 23 14.53 3.33 21.44
N GLN A 24 15.75 3.81 21.71
CA GLN A 24 15.99 5.21 22.01
C GLN A 24 15.66 6.12 20.83
N ALA A 25 16.06 5.73 19.62
CA ALA A 25 15.72 6.45 18.40
C ALA A 25 14.19 6.50 18.18
N ASP A 26 13.49 5.38 18.36
CA ASP A 26 12.04 5.28 18.27
C ASP A 26 11.34 6.14 19.34
N SER A 27 11.81 6.10 20.59
CA SER A 27 11.29 6.95 21.68
C SER A 27 11.50 8.43 21.39
N ALA A 28 12.66 8.81 20.86
CA ALA A 28 12.93 10.21 20.49
C ALA A 28 11.99 10.67 19.38
N ALA A 29 11.79 9.87 18.33
CA ALA A 29 10.86 10.16 17.24
C ALA A 29 9.42 10.30 17.74
N LYS A 30 8.97 9.42 18.64
CA LYS A 30 7.65 9.51 19.29
C LYS A 30 7.51 10.78 20.13
N SER A 31 8.53 11.12 20.91
CA SER A 31 8.51 12.32 21.78
C SER A 31 8.49 13.63 20.98
N ALA A 32 9.11 13.64 19.80
CA ALA A 32 9.10 14.78 18.89
C ALA A 32 7.76 14.95 18.15
N THR A 33 6.84 13.99 18.26
CA THR A 33 5.55 14.06 17.59
C THR A 33 4.61 14.99 18.37
N THR A 34 4.25 16.12 17.77
CA THR A 34 3.26 17.04 18.33
C THR A 34 1.84 16.55 18.02
N HIS A 35 1.06 16.31 19.07
CA HIS A 35 -0.38 16.10 18.92
C HIS A 35 -1.04 17.44 18.61
N LEU A 36 -1.24 17.73 17.33
CA LEU A 36 -2.12 18.81 16.91
C LEU A 36 -3.58 18.38 17.17
N PRO A 37 -4.36 19.15 17.97
CA PRO A 37 -5.78 18.92 18.04
C PRO A 37 -6.36 19.21 16.66
N LEU A 38 -6.68 18.15 15.93
CA LEU A 38 -7.33 18.28 14.65
C LEU A 38 -8.76 18.75 14.89
N ALA A 39 -9.13 19.88 14.28
CA ALA A 39 -10.50 20.41 14.33
C ALA A 39 -11.54 19.48 13.68
N VAL A 40 -11.08 18.49 12.89
CA VAL A 40 -11.90 17.53 12.16
C VAL A 40 -11.40 16.12 12.48
N PRO A 41 -12.27 15.13 12.71
CA PRO A 41 -11.86 13.75 12.91
C PRO A 41 -10.89 13.25 11.83
N LEU A 42 -9.82 12.57 12.24
CA LEU A 42 -8.83 11.98 11.34
C LEU A 42 -9.47 11.06 10.27
N SER A 43 -10.59 10.42 10.60
CA SER A 43 -11.35 9.57 9.68
C SER A 43 -11.84 10.32 8.44
N ASP A 44 -12.30 11.56 8.61
CA ASP A 44 -12.85 12.36 7.52
C ASP A 44 -11.72 12.87 6.62
N MET A 45 -10.62 13.31 7.23
CA MET A 45 -9.38 13.68 6.54
C MET A 45 -8.80 12.50 5.76
N LYS A 46 -8.78 11.31 6.38
CA LYS A 46 -8.26 10.09 5.75
C LYS A 46 -8.94 9.80 4.42
N ARG A 47 -10.27 9.95 4.34
CA ARG A 47 -11.00 9.73 3.08
C ARG A 47 -10.53 10.69 1.98
N VAL A 48 -10.40 11.98 2.30
CA VAL A 48 -9.98 13.01 1.34
C VAL A 48 -8.54 12.78 0.88
N ILE A 49 -7.63 12.53 1.82
CA ILE A 49 -6.22 12.25 1.54
C ILE A 49 -6.08 11.00 0.66
N MET A 50 -6.75 9.91 1.04
CA MET A 50 -6.70 8.66 0.27
C MET A 50 -7.26 8.87 -1.13
N HIS A 51 -8.38 9.58 -1.28
CA HIS A 51 -8.94 9.88 -2.58
C HIS A 51 -7.97 10.68 -3.46
N HIS A 52 -7.28 11.67 -2.88
CA HIS A 52 -6.28 12.45 -3.60
C HIS A 52 -5.07 11.60 -4.04
N ILE A 53 -4.55 10.74 -3.15
CA ILE A 53 -3.47 9.81 -3.48
C ILE A 53 -3.89 8.87 -4.61
N PHE A 54 -5.08 8.25 -4.50
CA PHE A 54 -5.59 7.36 -5.54
C PHE A 54 -5.78 8.07 -6.88
N LYS A 55 -6.18 9.34 -6.87
CA LYS A 55 -6.30 10.15 -8.08
C LYS A 55 -4.93 10.34 -8.76
N ILE A 56 -3.92 10.78 -8.02
CA ILE A 56 -2.56 10.99 -8.57
C ILE A 56 -2.00 9.67 -9.10
N TRP A 57 -2.19 8.58 -8.35
CA TRP A 57 -1.77 7.25 -8.78
C TRP A 57 -2.49 6.83 -10.05
N GLN A 58 -3.80 7.04 -10.14
CA GLN A 58 -4.56 6.71 -11.35
C GLN A 58 -4.09 7.53 -12.55
N GLU A 59 -3.83 8.83 -12.38
CA GLU A 59 -3.30 9.69 -13.45
C GLU A 59 -1.96 9.18 -13.96
N SER A 60 -1.05 8.84 -13.04
CA SER A 60 0.27 8.27 -13.38
C SER A 60 0.15 6.90 -14.05
N TRP A 61 -0.80 6.09 -13.58
CA TRP A 61 -1.05 4.73 -14.08
C TRP A 61 -1.66 4.75 -15.49
N SER A 62 -2.61 5.66 -15.73
CA SER A 62 -3.22 5.86 -17.05
C SER A 62 -2.22 6.29 -18.12
N GLN A 63 -1.06 6.85 -17.73
CA GLN A 63 0.02 7.21 -18.64
C GLN A 63 0.95 6.03 -18.99
N GLN A 64 0.77 4.86 -18.37
CA GLN A 64 1.60 3.68 -18.63
C GLN A 64 1.14 2.97 -19.91
N LEU A 65 1.73 3.34 -21.05
CA LEU A 65 1.39 2.78 -22.37
C LEU A 65 1.97 1.38 -22.60
N ASP A 66 3.20 1.12 -22.14
CA ASP A 66 3.93 -0.14 -22.38
C ASP A 66 3.95 -1.08 -21.16
N ASN A 67 2.99 -0.93 -20.25
CA ASN A 67 2.89 -1.76 -19.07
C ASN A 67 1.83 -2.86 -19.25
N LYS A 68 2.28 -4.11 -19.38
CA LYS A 68 1.39 -5.28 -19.53
C LYS A 68 0.37 -5.40 -18.40
N LEU A 69 0.72 -4.97 -17.18
CA LEU A 69 -0.19 -5.02 -16.04
C LEU A 69 -1.29 -3.95 -16.15
N HIS A 70 -0.98 -2.79 -16.75
CA HIS A 70 -1.98 -1.76 -17.03
C HIS A 70 -3.06 -2.28 -17.97
N SER A 71 -2.72 -3.11 -18.95
CA SER A 71 -3.70 -3.77 -19.84
C SER A 71 -4.67 -4.70 -19.09
N VAL A 72 -4.22 -5.36 -18.03
CA VAL A 72 -5.05 -6.27 -17.21
C VAL A 72 -5.88 -5.49 -16.20
N LYS A 73 -5.32 -4.43 -15.62
CA LYS A 73 -5.95 -3.63 -14.56
C LYS A 73 -5.73 -2.14 -14.80
N PRO A 74 -6.51 -1.51 -15.68
CA PRO A 74 -6.35 -0.08 -16.00
C PRO A 74 -6.81 0.85 -14.87
N VAL A 75 -7.72 0.37 -14.00
CA VAL A 75 -8.26 1.17 -12.89
C VAL A 75 -7.67 0.72 -11.56
N ILE A 76 -7.12 1.67 -10.80
CA ILE A 76 -6.63 1.49 -9.44
C ILE A 76 -7.83 1.51 -8.49
N GLY A 77 -7.89 0.51 -7.61
CA GLY A 77 -9.06 0.24 -6.76
C GLY A 77 -9.44 -1.23 -6.75
N ALA A 78 -10.60 -1.53 -6.19
CA ALA A 78 -11.15 -2.89 -6.14
C ALA A 78 -11.33 -3.46 -7.54
N TRP A 79 -11.12 -4.78 -7.68
CA TRP A 79 -11.46 -5.46 -8.91
C TRP A 79 -12.96 -5.37 -9.15
N PRO A 80 -13.41 -5.17 -10.41
CA PRO A 80 -14.81 -5.34 -10.73
C PRO A 80 -15.22 -6.74 -10.26
N VAL A 81 -16.27 -6.81 -9.47
CA VAL A 81 -16.83 -8.09 -9.02
C VAL A 81 -17.26 -8.82 -10.28
N MET A 82 -16.52 -9.87 -10.65
CA MET A 82 -16.89 -10.70 -11.78
C MET A 82 -18.26 -11.31 -11.46
N PRO A 83 -19.27 -11.19 -12.34
CA PRO A 83 -20.48 -11.97 -12.18
C PRO A 83 -20.04 -13.43 -12.16
N MET A 84 -20.29 -14.11 -11.05
CA MET A 84 -19.97 -15.53 -10.92
C MET A 84 -20.62 -16.22 -12.11
N ARG A 85 -19.81 -16.81 -13.00
CA ARG A 85 -20.33 -17.56 -14.15
C ARG A 85 -21.28 -18.60 -13.56
N ARG A 86 -22.59 -18.47 -13.82
CA ARG A 86 -23.54 -19.54 -13.54
C ARG A 86 -23.01 -20.76 -14.29
N ILE A 87 -22.47 -21.72 -13.57
CA ILE A 87 -22.10 -23.02 -14.14
C ILE A 87 -23.43 -23.60 -14.64
N PRO A 88 -23.58 -23.89 -15.95
CA PRO A 88 -24.78 -24.54 -16.45
C PRO A 88 -24.98 -25.86 -15.71
N SER A 89 -26.19 -26.10 -15.20
CA SER A 89 -26.59 -27.32 -14.47
C SER A 89 -26.40 -28.63 -15.25
N ALA A 90 -25.96 -28.57 -16.52
CA ALA A 90 -25.71 -29.73 -17.37
C ALA A 90 -24.40 -30.48 -17.05
N TYR A 91 -23.48 -29.88 -16.29
CA TYR A 91 -22.24 -30.56 -15.89
C TYR A 91 -22.39 -31.51 -14.70
N PHE A 92 -23.53 -31.49 -14.00
CA PHE A 92 -23.79 -32.40 -12.87
C PHE A 92 -24.36 -33.77 -13.29
N THR A 93 -24.82 -33.93 -14.53
CA THR A 93 -25.45 -35.20 -14.96
C THR A 93 -24.46 -36.21 -15.54
N PHE A 94 -23.21 -35.82 -15.82
CA PHE A 94 -22.23 -36.70 -16.48
C PHE A 94 -21.25 -37.41 -15.53
N ALA A 95 -21.38 -37.22 -14.21
CA ALA A 95 -20.47 -37.79 -13.22
C ALA A 95 -21.02 -39.00 -12.44
N GLU A 96 -22.24 -39.47 -12.76
CA GLU A 96 -22.86 -40.65 -12.12
C GLU A 96 -23.05 -41.87 -13.04
N GLU A 97 -22.45 -41.87 -14.24
CA GLU A 97 -22.40 -43.06 -15.12
C GLU A 97 -20.94 -43.40 -15.49
N VAL A 98 -20.22 -44.05 -14.57
CA VAL A 98 -19.19 -45.09 -14.81
C VAL A 98 -18.94 -45.89 -13.53
#